data_AF-A0A2J7VIU3-F1
#
_entry.id   AF-A0A2J7VIU3-F1
#
_cell.length_a   1.000
_cell.length_b   1.000
_cell.length_c   1.000
_cell.angle_alpha   90.00
_cell.angle_beta   90.00
_cell.angle_gamma   90.00
#
_symmetry.space_group_name_H-M   'P 1'
#
loop_
_entity.id
_entity.type
_entity.pdbx_description
1 polymer ?
#
loop_
_entity_poly.entity_id
_entity_poly.type
_entity_poly.pdbx_seq_one_letter_code
_entity_poly.pdbx_strand_id
1 'polypeptide(L)'
;MSKGIERFERFWRELDLSPKSLYVHPKDEPHLDPTKHPQFQLQVLPIPVLGNLRTAEAVILTLNAGYGDNDEAWRKAWPKEHEAMTAAQSANIQQQHTPGGYPFYDFNPAFRTHPGVAYWKGGAELAVKQRQMAKLRGVATELGQNWKVPLEEVHRVLAHKVAVLEWCPYRSKDFTATPSLKSLPSVQEAMELARNLVLEGEKLVIVTRHIDAWGYQGSADSGENLVVYDKAQGTSASLTMNSAGGRALLKRLLRAGPTL
;
A
#
# COMPACT_ATOMS: atom_id res chain seq x y z
N MET A 1 6.05 0.96 -20.75
CA MET A 1 6.24 0.27 -19.45
C MET A 1 7.25 1.10 -18.68
N SER A 2 6.88 1.59 -17.48
CA SER A 2 7.74 2.46 -16.68
C SER A 2 9.06 1.78 -16.35
N LYS A 3 10.18 2.42 -16.67
CA LYS A 3 11.52 1.92 -16.30
C LYS A 3 11.68 1.85 -14.78
N GLY A 4 11.02 2.75 -14.05
CA GLY A 4 11.00 2.77 -12.59
C GLY A 4 10.36 1.51 -12.02
N ILE A 5 9.20 1.08 -12.57
CA ILE A 5 8.52 -0.14 -12.13
C ILE A 5 9.39 -1.38 -12.36
N GLU A 6 10.00 -1.52 -13.54
CA GLU A 6 10.86 -2.67 -13.85
C GLU A 6 12.07 -2.78 -12.93
N ARG A 7 12.68 -1.64 -12.59
CA ARG A 7 13.80 -1.59 -11.64
C ARG A 7 13.38 -1.97 -10.23
N PHE A 8 12.27 -1.41 -9.74
CA PHE A 8 11.71 -1.73 -8.43
C PHE A 8 11.36 -3.21 -8.30
N GLU A 9 10.72 -3.80 -9.33
CA GLU A 9 10.43 -5.23 -9.37
C GLU A 9 11.68 -6.10 -9.34
N ARG A 10 12.71 -5.72 -10.11
CA ARG A 10 13.96 -6.46 -10.15
C ARG A 10 14.62 -6.48 -8.78
N PHE A 11 14.63 -5.35 -8.08
CA PHE A 11 15.14 -5.27 -6.71
C PHE A 11 14.40 -6.28 -5.83
N TRP A 12 13.07 -6.21 -5.72
CA TRP A 12 12.32 -7.07 -4.82
C TRP A 12 12.32 -8.56 -5.16
N ARG A 13 12.59 -8.92 -6.43
CA ARG A 13 12.80 -10.33 -6.82
C ARG A 13 14.07 -10.96 -6.26
N GLU A 14 15.02 -10.16 -5.76
CA GLU A 14 16.21 -10.67 -5.07
C GLU A 14 15.89 -11.17 -3.63
N LEU A 15 14.73 -10.81 -3.07
CA LEU A 15 14.33 -11.28 -1.74
C LEU A 15 13.96 -12.77 -1.79
N ASP A 16 14.66 -13.59 -1.00
CA ASP A 16 14.26 -14.97 -0.73
C ASP A 16 12.98 -15.00 0.11
N LEU A 17 11.92 -15.58 -0.47
CA LEU A 17 10.60 -15.76 0.15
C LEU A 17 10.40 -17.16 0.73
N SER A 18 11.43 -18.01 0.73
CA SER A 18 11.37 -19.28 1.43
C SER A 18 11.21 -19.05 2.94
N PRO A 19 10.54 -19.97 3.67
CA PRO A 19 10.38 -19.83 5.11
C PRO A 19 11.72 -19.71 5.83
N LYS A 20 11.99 -18.55 6.45
CA LYS A 20 13.21 -18.28 7.21
C LYS A 20 12.93 -17.45 8.46
N SER A 21 13.95 -17.27 9.31
CA SER A 21 13.83 -16.54 10.57
C SER A 21 13.62 -15.03 10.37
N LEU A 22 14.22 -14.44 9.34
CA LEU A 22 14.14 -13.00 9.05
C LEU A 22 13.95 -12.74 7.55
N TYR A 23 12.93 -11.97 7.20
CA TYR A 23 12.66 -11.45 5.85
C TYR A 23 13.24 -10.05 5.69
N VAL A 24 14.55 -9.99 5.47
CA VAL A 24 15.28 -8.76 5.11
C VAL A 24 15.77 -8.89 3.67
N HIS A 25 15.66 -7.81 2.90
CA HIS A 25 16.24 -7.77 1.57
C HIS A 25 17.77 -7.86 1.67
N PRO A 26 18.48 -8.68 0.87
CA PRO A 26 19.93 -8.87 1.01
C PRO A 26 20.74 -7.57 1.03
N LYS A 27 20.31 -6.57 0.24
CA LYS A 27 20.95 -5.24 0.21
C LYS A 27 20.70 -4.39 1.47
N ASP A 28 19.64 -4.66 2.23
CA ASP A 28 19.34 -3.96 3.48
C ASP A 28 19.93 -4.67 4.72
N GLU A 29 20.29 -5.96 4.62
CA GLU A 29 20.82 -6.75 5.73
C GLU A 29 21.98 -6.07 6.50
N PRO A 30 22.97 -5.43 5.84
CA PRO A 30 24.05 -4.73 6.55
C PRO A 30 23.59 -3.54 7.40
N HIS A 31 22.37 -3.07 7.17
CA HIS A 31 21.81 -1.86 7.78
C HIS A 31 20.68 -2.16 8.77
N LEU A 32 20.09 -3.35 8.72
CA LEU A 32 18.94 -3.75 9.53
C LEU A 32 19.28 -4.86 10.52
N ASP A 33 20.03 -4.46 11.54
CA ASP A 33 20.27 -5.29 12.73
C ASP A 33 19.03 -5.25 13.65
N PRO A 34 18.39 -6.41 13.94
CA PRO A 34 17.24 -6.48 14.84
C PRO A 34 17.50 -5.88 16.23
N THR A 35 18.75 -5.89 16.71
CA THR A 35 19.11 -5.30 18.01
C THR A 35 19.11 -3.77 17.99
N LYS A 36 19.40 -3.18 16.83
CA LYS A 36 19.40 -1.71 16.62
C LYS A 36 18.04 -1.21 16.15
N HIS A 37 17.25 -2.08 15.54
CA HIS A 37 15.92 -1.77 15.03
C HIS A 37 14.84 -2.72 15.59
N PRO A 38 14.70 -2.81 16.93
CA PRO A 38 13.78 -3.76 17.57
C PRO A 38 12.30 -3.47 17.28
N GLN A 39 11.98 -2.29 16.74
CA GLN A 39 10.63 -1.94 16.32
C GLN A 39 10.15 -2.75 15.10
N PHE A 40 11.07 -3.22 14.25
CA PHE A 40 10.71 -3.95 13.03
C PHE A 40 10.39 -5.40 13.32
N GLN A 41 9.31 -5.87 12.69
CA GLN A 41 8.87 -7.26 12.76
C GLN A 41 9.45 -8.02 11.56
N LEU A 42 10.75 -8.29 11.62
CA LEU A 42 11.48 -8.90 10.51
C LEU A 42 11.15 -10.39 10.32
N GLN A 43 10.43 -11.01 11.24
CA GLN A 43 9.94 -12.39 11.15
C GLN A 43 8.68 -12.55 10.27
N VAL A 44 8.11 -11.45 9.78
CA VAL A 44 7.00 -11.44 8.81
C VAL A 44 7.45 -10.82 7.49
N LEU A 45 6.75 -11.17 6.40
CA LEU A 45 7.07 -10.63 5.08
C LEU A 45 7.00 -9.10 5.08
N PRO A 46 7.96 -8.42 4.42
CA PRO A 46 7.84 -6.99 4.16
C PRO A 46 6.67 -6.71 3.20
N ILE A 47 6.14 -5.50 3.25
CA ILE A 47 5.07 -5.03 2.36
C ILE A 47 5.61 -3.79 1.61
N PRO A 48 6.46 -3.97 0.59
CA PRO A 48 6.93 -2.84 -0.20
C PRO A 48 5.81 -2.22 -1.04
N VAL A 49 4.87 -3.06 -1.49
CA VAL A 49 3.77 -2.66 -2.34
C VAL A 49 2.53 -3.53 -2.06
N LEU A 50 1.37 -2.89 -2.12
CA LEU A 50 0.06 -3.55 -2.07
C LEU A 50 -0.71 -3.19 -3.33
N GLY A 51 -0.87 -4.15 -4.25
CA GLY A 51 -1.44 -3.92 -5.58
C GLY A 51 -0.47 -4.25 -6.72
N ASN A 52 -0.96 -4.09 -7.95
CA ASN A 52 -0.18 -4.28 -9.17
C ASN A 52 0.22 -2.92 -9.75
N LEU A 53 1.51 -2.56 -9.67
CA LEU A 53 2.03 -1.29 -10.15
C LEU A 53 1.81 -1.11 -11.65
N ARG A 54 1.82 -2.20 -12.44
CA ARG A 54 1.70 -2.15 -13.89
C ARG A 54 0.30 -1.72 -14.31
N THR A 55 -0.74 -2.28 -13.68
CA THR A 55 -2.16 -2.01 -14.00
C THR A 55 -2.75 -0.86 -13.18
N ALA A 56 -2.09 -0.42 -12.11
CA ALA A 56 -2.60 0.66 -11.28
C ALA A 56 -2.74 1.98 -12.06
N GLU A 57 -3.89 2.64 -11.90
CA GLU A 57 -4.16 4.00 -12.36
C GLU A 57 -3.69 5.05 -11.35
N ALA A 58 -3.63 4.64 -10.07
CA ALA A 58 -3.19 5.48 -8.97
C ALA A 58 -2.29 4.72 -8.00
N VAL A 59 -1.28 5.40 -7.48
CA VAL A 59 -0.36 4.90 -6.45
C VAL A 59 -0.44 5.82 -5.24
N ILE A 60 -0.82 5.24 -4.10
CA ILE A 60 -0.91 5.93 -2.82
C ILE A 60 0.41 5.71 -2.08
N LEU A 61 1.05 6.80 -1.66
CA LEU A 61 2.29 6.76 -0.90
C LEU A 61 1.98 6.79 0.60
N THR A 62 2.50 5.80 1.31
CA THR A 62 2.39 5.62 2.78
C THR A 62 3.77 5.42 3.39
N LEU A 63 3.86 5.29 4.72
CA LEU A 63 5.15 5.29 5.41
C LEU A 63 5.69 3.87 5.60
N ASN A 64 4.96 3.04 6.32
CA ASN A 64 5.18 1.62 6.42
C ASN A 64 3.88 0.93 6.82
N ALA A 65 3.79 -0.37 6.55
CA ALA A 65 2.66 -1.16 7.00
C ALA A 65 2.74 -1.42 8.52
N GLY A 66 1.60 -1.26 9.20
CA GLY A 66 1.49 -1.58 10.63
C GLY A 66 1.62 -3.08 10.90
N TYR A 67 2.10 -3.43 12.09
CA TYR A 67 2.00 -4.76 12.68
C TYR A 67 1.81 -4.64 14.18
N GLY A 68 0.71 -5.16 14.70
CA GLY A 68 0.46 -5.11 16.14
C GLY A 68 -0.31 -6.31 16.66
N ASP A 69 -0.82 -6.16 17.87
CA ASP A 69 -1.45 -7.25 18.63
C ASP A 69 -2.67 -7.84 17.88
N ASN A 70 -3.34 -7.03 17.05
CA ASN A 70 -4.45 -7.49 16.20
C ASN A 70 -3.99 -8.40 15.06
N ASP A 71 -2.83 -8.15 14.47
CA ASP A 71 -2.26 -9.01 13.41
C ASP A 71 -1.90 -10.38 13.98
N GLU A 72 -1.30 -10.42 15.18
CA GLU A 72 -0.93 -11.66 15.87
C GLU A 72 -2.16 -12.45 16.31
N ALA A 73 -3.16 -11.76 16.88
CA ALA A 73 -4.43 -12.39 17.25
C ALA A 73 -5.15 -12.96 16.01
N TRP A 74 -5.18 -12.22 14.90
CA TRP A 74 -5.74 -12.68 13.64
C TRP A 74 -5.00 -13.90 13.09
N ARG A 75 -3.67 -13.85 13.02
CA ARG A 75 -2.82 -14.96 12.54
C ARG A 75 -3.12 -16.25 13.29
N LYS A 76 -3.26 -16.17 14.63
CA LYS A 76 -3.58 -17.33 15.48
C LYS A 76 -5.01 -17.84 15.27
N ALA A 77 -5.98 -16.93 15.11
CA ALA A 77 -7.39 -17.28 14.95
C ALA A 77 -7.73 -17.84 13.56
N TRP A 78 -7.01 -17.41 12.52
CA TRP A 78 -7.32 -17.71 11.11
C TRP A 78 -6.11 -18.22 10.33
N PRO A 79 -5.49 -19.36 10.73
CA PRO A 79 -4.22 -19.81 10.15
C PRO A 79 -4.29 -20.10 8.65
N LYS A 80 -5.43 -20.62 8.14
CA LYS A 80 -5.63 -20.87 6.70
C LYS A 80 -5.74 -19.58 5.89
N GLU A 81 -6.44 -18.58 6.43
CA GLU A 81 -6.55 -17.26 5.80
C GLU A 81 -5.18 -16.57 5.78
N HIS A 82 -4.43 -16.68 6.88
CA HIS A 82 -3.06 -16.18 6.98
C HIS A 82 -2.12 -16.83 5.97
N GLU A 83 -2.17 -18.15 5.78
CA GLU A 83 -1.36 -18.85 4.77
C GLU A 83 -1.67 -18.32 3.35
N ALA A 84 -2.95 -18.23 2.99
CA ALA A 84 -3.36 -17.71 1.68
C ALA A 84 -2.99 -16.22 1.50
N MET A 85 -3.05 -15.41 2.56
CA MET A 85 -2.59 -14.02 2.52
C MET A 85 -1.07 -13.91 2.39
N THR A 86 -0.32 -14.79 3.06
CA THR A 86 1.15 -14.85 2.92
C THR A 86 1.52 -15.11 1.46
N ALA A 87 0.81 -16.03 0.78
CA ALA A 87 1.01 -16.25 -0.65
C ALA A 87 0.67 -15.01 -1.50
N ALA A 88 -0.42 -14.30 -1.18
CA ALA A 88 -0.77 -13.06 -1.87
C ALA A 88 0.25 -11.92 -1.63
N GLN A 89 0.82 -11.82 -0.43
CA GLN A 89 1.90 -10.89 -0.11
C GLN A 89 3.16 -11.21 -0.90
N SER A 90 3.57 -12.49 -0.96
CA SER A 90 4.68 -12.94 -1.79
C SER A 90 4.49 -12.59 -3.27
N ALA A 91 3.28 -12.82 -3.79
CA ALA A 91 2.91 -12.43 -5.16
C ALA A 91 3.04 -10.91 -5.39
N ASN A 92 2.65 -10.08 -4.42
CA ASN A 92 2.84 -8.63 -4.49
C ASN A 92 4.31 -8.21 -4.47
N ILE A 93 5.14 -8.80 -3.60
CA ILE A 93 6.58 -8.51 -3.56
C ILE A 93 7.22 -8.80 -4.93
N GLN A 94 6.84 -9.91 -5.57
CA GLN A 94 7.37 -10.30 -6.88
C GLN A 94 6.66 -9.63 -8.07
N GLN A 95 5.58 -8.88 -7.82
CA GLN A 95 4.64 -8.35 -8.82
C GLN A 95 4.14 -9.42 -9.80
N GLN A 96 3.82 -10.61 -9.27
CA GLN A 96 3.32 -11.77 -10.01
C GLN A 96 1.84 -12.00 -9.70
N HIS A 97 0.96 -11.45 -10.53
CA HIS A 97 -0.49 -11.53 -10.29
C HIS A 97 -1.18 -12.37 -11.36
N THR A 98 -2.25 -13.08 -10.95
CA THR A 98 -3.16 -13.72 -11.90
C THR A 98 -4.16 -12.68 -12.45
N PRO A 99 -4.54 -12.74 -13.74
CA PRO A 99 -5.45 -11.76 -14.33
C PRO A 99 -6.81 -11.62 -13.64
N GLY A 100 -7.33 -12.68 -13.00
CA GLY A 100 -8.59 -12.66 -12.25
C GLY A 100 -8.40 -12.54 -10.73
N GLY A 101 -7.19 -12.27 -10.26
CA GLY A 101 -6.87 -12.19 -8.83
C GLY A 101 -7.30 -10.87 -8.19
N TYR A 102 -6.80 -10.64 -6.97
CA TYR A 102 -6.93 -9.36 -6.26
C TYR A 102 -5.53 -8.89 -5.90
N PRO A 103 -4.80 -8.19 -6.80
CA PRO A 103 -3.46 -7.69 -6.50
C PRO A 103 -3.41 -6.84 -5.24
N PHE A 104 -4.41 -5.99 -5.04
CA PHE A 104 -4.68 -5.38 -3.75
C PHE A 104 -5.46 -6.38 -2.89
N TYR A 105 -4.74 -7.27 -2.20
CA TYR A 105 -5.34 -8.42 -1.53
C TYR A 105 -6.33 -8.04 -0.42
N ASP A 106 -6.26 -6.86 0.20
CA ASP A 106 -7.27 -6.43 1.19
C ASP A 106 -8.68 -6.18 0.59
N PHE A 107 -8.82 -6.25 -0.74
CA PHE A 107 -10.13 -6.30 -1.40
C PHE A 107 -10.59 -7.73 -1.71
N ASN A 108 -9.74 -8.74 -1.55
CA ASN A 108 -10.07 -10.14 -1.78
C ASN A 108 -11.11 -10.61 -0.74
N PRO A 109 -12.29 -11.11 -1.15
CA PRO A 109 -13.29 -11.63 -0.24
C PRO A 109 -12.79 -12.77 0.66
N ALA A 110 -11.75 -13.51 0.23
CA ALA A 110 -11.15 -14.58 1.02
C ALA A 110 -10.48 -14.08 2.30
N PHE A 111 -10.17 -12.78 2.40
CA PHE A 111 -9.40 -12.20 3.51
C PHE A 111 -10.23 -11.32 4.45
N ARG A 112 -11.55 -11.54 4.50
CA ARG A 112 -12.50 -10.66 5.21
C ARG A 112 -12.24 -10.47 6.71
N THR A 113 -11.44 -11.32 7.34
CA THR A 113 -11.12 -11.20 8.77
C THR A 113 -9.80 -10.46 9.02
N HIS A 114 -8.96 -10.27 7.99
CA HIS A 114 -7.69 -9.55 8.11
C HIS A 114 -7.88 -8.07 8.52
N PRO A 115 -7.08 -7.53 9.47
CA PRO A 115 -7.16 -6.13 9.87
C PRO A 115 -6.99 -5.11 8.74
N GLY A 116 -6.19 -5.44 7.71
CA GLY A 116 -6.01 -4.60 6.52
C GLY A 116 -7.29 -4.37 5.72
N VAL A 117 -8.20 -5.36 5.68
CA VAL A 117 -9.52 -5.20 5.03
C VAL A 117 -10.33 -4.11 5.72
N ALA A 118 -10.34 -4.10 7.05
CA ALA A 118 -11.00 -3.06 7.82
C ALA A 118 -10.42 -1.66 7.52
N TYR A 119 -9.10 -1.58 7.36
CA TYR A 119 -8.40 -0.33 7.06
C TYR A 119 -8.66 0.20 5.63
N TRP A 120 -8.65 -0.66 4.61
CA TRP A 120 -8.82 -0.18 3.24
C TRP A 120 -10.27 -0.12 2.80
N LYS A 121 -11.01 -1.21 3.01
CA LYS A 121 -12.39 -1.43 2.55
C LYS A 121 -13.43 -0.96 3.58
N GLY A 122 -13.12 -1.15 4.87
CA GLY A 122 -14.08 -0.99 5.96
C GLY A 122 -14.96 -2.24 6.15
N GLY A 123 -15.33 -2.52 7.40
CA GLY A 123 -16.28 -3.59 7.71
C GLY A 123 -15.68 -4.99 7.84
N ALA A 124 -14.46 -5.13 8.39
CA ALA A 124 -14.00 -6.46 8.82
C ALA A 124 -14.91 -6.98 9.95
N GLU A 125 -15.15 -8.29 9.98
CA GLU A 125 -15.88 -8.95 11.08
C GLU A 125 -15.21 -8.70 12.44
N LEU A 126 -13.88 -8.49 12.43
CA LEU A 126 -13.05 -8.11 13.56
C LEU A 126 -12.94 -6.59 13.78
N ALA A 127 -13.97 -5.82 13.40
CA ALA A 127 -13.99 -4.38 13.64
C ALA A 127 -14.03 -4.05 15.14
N VAL A 128 -12.88 -4.09 15.80
CA VAL A 128 -12.69 -3.58 17.15
C VAL A 128 -13.07 -2.10 17.12
N LYS A 129 -13.87 -1.69 18.12
CA LYS A 129 -14.57 -0.40 18.31
C LYS A 129 -13.72 0.90 18.18
N GLN A 130 -12.45 0.83 17.81
CA GLN A 130 -11.58 1.98 17.63
C GLN A 130 -11.60 2.44 16.17
N ARG A 131 -12.23 3.59 15.92
CA ARG A 131 -12.14 4.47 14.72
C ARG A 131 -11.49 3.80 13.49
N GLN A 132 -12.14 2.80 12.91
CA GLN A 132 -11.62 2.17 11.71
C GLN A 132 -11.70 3.16 10.56
N MET A 133 -10.53 3.56 10.07
CA MET A 133 -10.45 4.38 8.88
C MET A 133 -10.75 3.45 7.72
N ALA A 134 -11.90 3.58 7.06
CA ALA A 134 -12.22 2.84 5.84
C ALA A 134 -11.76 3.66 4.64
N LYS A 135 -10.44 3.66 4.38
CA LYS A 135 -9.77 4.67 3.55
C LYS A 135 -10.40 4.86 2.19
N LEU A 136 -10.75 3.77 1.51
CA LEU A 136 -11.26 3.78 0.13
C LEU A 136 -12.78 3.61 0.04
N ARG A 137 -13.50 3.44 1.17
CA ARG A 137 -14.95 3.15 1.17
C ARG A 137 -15.77 4.26 0.51
N GLY A 138 -15.42 5.53 0.76
CA GLY A 138 -16.09 6.67 0.16
C GLY A 138 -15.96 6.65 -1.36
N VAL A 139 -14.74 6.52 -1.86
CA VAL A 139 -14.45 6.42 -3.31
C VAL A 139 -15.16 5.20 -3.91
N ALA A 140 -15.11 4.04 -3.27
CA ALA A 140 -15.77 2.83 -3.77
C ALA A 140 -17.29 3.00 -3.87
N THR A 141 -17.91 3.68 -2.91
CA THR A 141 -19.36 3.93 -2.91
C THR A 141 -19.76 4.83 -4.07
N GLU A 142 -19.03 5.94 -4.28
CA GLU A 142 -19.26 6.87 -5.38
C GLU A 142 -19.07 6.21 -6.75
N LEU A 143 -18.03 5.38 -6.89
CA LEU A 143 -17.79 4.62 -8.12
C LEU A 143 -18.92 3.63 -8.40
N GLY A 144 -19.41 2.91 -7.39
CA GLY A 144 -20.53 1.97 -7.55
C GLY A 144 -21.81 2.66 -8.04
N GLN A 145 -22.10 3.86 -7.52
CA GLN A 145 -23.23 4.66 -7.98
C GLN A 145 -23.05 5.15 -9.42
N ASN A 146 -21.87 5.67 -9.76
CA ASN A 146 -21.59 6.20 -11.10
C ASN A 146 -21.53 5.11 -12.17
N TRP A 147 -20.91 3.98 -11.86
CA TRP A 147 -20.79 2.83 -12.76
C TRP A 147 -22.03 1.93 -12.76
N LYS A 148 -22.96 2.13 -11.81
CA LYS A 148 -24.17 1.31 -11.62
C LYS A 148 -23.85 -0.17 -11.44
N VAL A 149 -22.81 -0.47 -10.67
CA VAL A 149 -22.39 -1.85 -10.34
C VAL A 149 -22.38 -2.08 -8.82
N PRO A 150 -22.55 -3.33 -8.36
CA PRO A 150 -22.43 -3.65 -6.94
C PRO A 150 -21.07 -3.26 -6.36
N LEU A 151 -21.04 -2.96 -5.06
CA LEU A 151 -19.81 -2.54 -4.37
C LEU A 151 -18.69 -3.61 -4.42
N GLU A 152 -19.06 -4.89 -4.48
CA GLU A 152 -18.11 -6.01 -4.65
C GLU A 152 -17.35 -5.92 -5.98
N GLU A 153 -18.06 -5.58 -7.06
CA GLU A 153 -17.45 -5.37 -8.38
C GLU A 153 -16.53 -4.14 -8.38
N VAL A 154 -16.90 -3.08 -7.67
CA VAL A 154 -16.02 -1.91 -7.48
C VAL A 154 -14.73 -2.30 -6.76
N HIS A 155 -14.80 -3.10 -5.69
CA HIS A 155 -13.61 -3.57 -4.98
C HIS A 155 -12.70 -4.42 -5.87
N ARG A 156 -13.28 -5.26 -6.73
CA ARG A 156 -12.53 -6.02 -7.73
C ARG A 156 -11.77 -5.08 -8.68
N VAL A 157 -12.43 -4.05 -9.21
CA VAL A 157 -11.78 -3.04 -10.07
C VAL A 157 -10.69 -2.26 -9.31
N LEU A 158 -10.98 -1.80 -8.09
CA LEU A 158 -10.01 -1.10 -7.24
C LEU A 158 -8.78 -1.96 -6.96
N ALA A 159 -8.93 -3.27 -6.83
CA ALA A 159 -7.82 -4.18 -6.59
C ALA A 159 -6.80 -4.24 -7.73
N HIS A 160 -7.20 -3.86 -8.94
CA HIS A 160 -6.34 -3.78 -10.12
C HIS A 160 -5.87 -2.36 -10.42
N LYS A 161 -6.69 -1.35 -10.11
CA LYS A 161 -6.44 0.05 -10.48
C LYS A 161 -5.79 0.90 -9.40
N VAL A 162 -5.66 0.39 -8.17
CA VAL A 162 -4.98 1.09 -7.08
C VAL A 162 -3.81 0.25 -6.59
N ALA A 163 -2.69 0.92 -6.33
CA ALA A 163 -1.59 0.35 -5.57
C ALA A 163 -1.23 1.27 -4.39
N VAL A 164 -0.64 0.72 -3.36
CA VAL A 164 -0.01 1.44 -2.25
C VAL A 164 1.46 1.12 -2.27
N LEU A 165 2.30 2.15 -2.20
CA LEU A 165 3.76 2.02 -2.11
C LEU A 165 4.19 2.50 -0.72
N GLU A 166 4.82 1.61 0.03
CA GLU A 166 5.36 1.94 1.35
C GLU A 166 6.75 2.57 1.20
N TRP A 167 7.01 3.64 1.95
CA TRP A 167 8.33 4.27 2.00
C TRP A 167 9.38 3.33 2.57
N CYS A 168 9.05 2.67 3.69
CA CYS A 168 9.82 1.61 4.31
C CYS A 168 9.00 0.31 4.29
N PRO A 169 9.51 -0.77 3.71
CA PRO A 169 8.75 -1.99 3.46
C PRO A 169 8.59 -2.87 4.72
N TYR A 170 9.38 -2.62 5.78
CA TYR A 170 9.39 -3.43 6.98
C TYR A 170 8.30 -3.00 7.96
N ARG A 171 7.54 -3.99 8.45
CA ARG A 171 6.38 -3.74 9.29
C ARG A 171 6.79 -3.40 10.72
N SER A 172 6.04 -2.52 11.38
CA SER A 172 6.26 -2.19 12.79
C SER A 172 4.97 -1.77 13.50
N LYS A 173 4.97 -1.84 14.83
CA LYS A 173 3.85 -1.33 15.66
C LYS A 173 3.82 0.18 15.66
N ASP A 174 4.98 0.77 15.89
CA ASP A 174 5.23 2.20 15.86
C ASP A 174 6.35 2.47 14.86
N PHE A 175 6.22 3.54 14.07
CA PHE A 175 7.22 3.88 13.07
C PHE A 175 7.59 5.34 13.15
N THR A 176 8.88 5.61 13.03
CA THR A 176 9.43 6.95 12.89
C THR A 176 10.47 6.92 11.78
N ALA A 177 10.29 7.76 10.77
CA ALA A 177 11.30 7.93 9.73
C ALA A 177 12.55 8.58 10.33
N THR A 178 13.69 7.90 10.26
CA THR A 178 14.99 8.43 10.71
C THR A 178 15.93 8.65 9.52
N PRO A 179 16.95 9.50 9.66
CA PRO A 179 17.98 9.65 8.63
C PRO A 179 18.70 8.34 8.28
N SER A 180 18.88 7.43 9.23
CA SER A 180 19.52 6.12 8.96
C SER A 180 18.62 5.20 8.13
N LEU A 181 17.30 5.31 8.26
CA LEU A 181 16.37 4.54 7.42
C LEU A 181 16.33 5.10 6.00
N LYS A 182 16.51 6.40 5.82
CA LYS A 182 16.61 7.01 4.47
C LYS A 182 17.72 6.35 3.64
N SER A 183 18.81 5.89 4.23
CA SER A 183 19.90 5.25 3.47
C SER A 183 19.67 3.78 3.12
N LEU A 184 18.56 3.16 3.54
CA LEU A 184 18.27 1.78 3.15
C LEU A 184 18.07 1.68 1.63
N PRO A 185 18.71 0.73 0.94
CA PRO A 185 18.47 0.48 -0.47
C PRO A 185 16.98 0.33 -0.83
N SER A 186 16.19 -0.40 -0.04
CA SER A 186 14.75 -0.53 -0.31
C SER A 186 13.98 0.80 -0.26
N VAL A 187 14.34 1.68 0.67
CA VAL A 187 13.77 3.03 0.79
C VAL A 187 14.15 3.89 -0.41
N GLN A 188 15.41 3.80 -0.86
CA GLN A 188 15.86 4.51 -2.06
C GLN A 188 15.12 4.03 -3.31
N GLU A 189 14.85 2.74 -3.44
CA GLU A 189 14.06 2.19 -4.54
C GLU A 189 12.61 2.70 -4.53
N ALA A 190 11.97 2.75 -3.36
CA ALA A 190 10.62 3.32 -3.24
C ALA A 190 10.57 4.80 -3.62
N MET A 191 11.53 5.59 -3.13
CA MET A 191 11.66 7.01 -3.43
C MET A 191 11.89 7.28 -4.93
N GLU A 192 12.77 6.49 -5.54
CA GLU A 192 13.07 6.62 -6.97
C GLU A 192 11.90 6.19 -7.84
N LEU A 193 11.18 5.11 -7.47
CA LEU A 193 9.93 4.73 -8.12
C LEU A 193 8.90 5.87 -8.03
N ALA A 194 8.65 6.42 -6.85
CA ALA A 194 7.69 7.51 -6.67
C ALA A 194 8.04 8.73 -7.54
N ARG A 195 9.32 9.12 -7.58
CA ARG A 195 9.81 10.21 -8.45
C ARG A 195 9.55 9.91 -9.93
N ASN A 196 9.88 8.70 -10.38
CA ASN A 196 9.68 8.31 -11.77
C ASN A 196 8.20 8.31 -12.16
N LEU A 197 7.31 7.83 -11.29
CA LEU A 197 5.86 7.85 -11.53
C LEU A 197 5.31 9.28 -11.67
N VAL A 198 5.83 10.22 -10.89
CA VAL A 198 5.47 11.64 -11.01
C VAL A 198 5.96 12.21 -12.34
N LEU A 199 7.23 11.99 -12.69
CA LEU A 199 7.84 12.50 -13.92
C LEU A 199 7.19 11.94 -15.19
N GLU A 200 6.80 10.67 -15.17
CA GLU A 200 6.17 10.00 -16.31
C GLU A 200 4.74 10.51 -16.57
N GLY A 201 4.04 11.07 -15.57
CA GLY A 201 2.70 11.64 -15.77
C GLY A 201 1.58 10.61 -15.96
N GLU A 202 1.91 9.34 -16.20
CA GLU A 202 0.94 8.32 -16.59
C GLU A 202 -0.03 7.94 -15.46
N LYS A 203 0.44 7.92 -14.21
CA LYS A 203 -0.33 7.49 -13.03
C LYS A 203 -0.56 8.66 -12.07
N LEU A 204 -1.69 8.63 -11.35
CA LEU A 204 -1.91 9.55 -10.25
C LEU A 204 -1.09 9.10 -9.03
N VAL A 205 -0.27 9.98 -8.46
CA VAL A 205 0.49 9.76 -7.23
C VAL A 205 -0.15 10.57 -6.09
N ILE A 206 -0.44 9.93 -4.96
CA ILE A 206 -1.07 10.58 -3.81
C ILE A 206 -0.22 10.40 -2.56
N VAL A 207 0.33 11.49 -2.04
CA VAL A 207 1.16 11.49 -0.82
C VAL A 207 0.30 11.89 0.36
N THR A 208 -0.13 10.89 1.14
CA THR A 208 -1.14 11.11 2.18
C THR A 208 -0.57 11.49 3.54
N ARG A 209 0.68 11.13 3.84
CA ARG A 209 1.34 11.32 5.13
C ARG A 209 2.85 11.38 4.98
N HIS A 210 3.51 12.00 5.96
CA HIS A 210 4.98 12.09 6.05
C HIS A 210 5.59 12.54 4.71
N ILE A 211 5.02 13.63 4.18
CA ILE A 211 5.36 14.18 2.87
C ILE A 211 6.87 14.50 2.77
N ASP A 212 7.49 14.84 3.89
CA ASP A 212 8.91 15.14 4.04
C ASP A 212 9.80 13.89 3.92
N ALA A 213 9.30 12.72 4.32
CA ALA A 213 9.98 11.44 4.07
C ALA A 213 10.05 11.15 2.56
N TRP A 214 9.00 11.54 1.83
CA TRP A 214 8.89 11.44 0.37
C TRP A 214 9.55 12.60 -0.40
N GLY A 215 10.13 13.58 0.30
CA GLY A 215 10.84 14.70 -0.31
C GLY A 215 9.96 15.87 -0.78
N TYR A 216 8.70 15.92 -0.33
CA TYR A 216 7.76 17.01 -0.62
C TYR A 216 7.59 17.95 0.58
N GLN A 217 7.17 19.18 0.31
CA GLN A 217 7.01 20.28 1.25
C GLN A 217 5.54 20.63 1.55
N GLY A 218 4.58 20.13 0.79
CA GLY A 218 3.15 20.31 1.09
C GLY A 218 2.26 20.31 -0.13
N SER A 219 1.03 20.79 0.06
CA SER A 219 0.07 20.95 -1.03
C SER A 219 0.57 21.86 -2.16
N ALA A 220 1.55 22.72 -1.90
CA ALA A 220 2.25 23.54 -2.89
C ALA A 220 2.97 22.72 -3.98
N ASP A 221 3.35 21.46 -3.71
CA ASP A 221 3.96 20.57 -4.69
C ASP A 221 2.93 19.84 -5.57
N SER A 222 1.63 19.99 -5.28
CA SER A 222 0.59 19.28 -6.04
C SER A 222 0.57 19.74 -7.51
N GLY A 223 0.35 18.79 -8.41
CA GLY A 223 0.27 19.00 -9.85
C GLY A 223 -0.85 18.20 -10.50
N GLU A 224 -0.80 18.02 -11.81
CA GLU A 224 -1.85 17.32 -12.55
C GLU A 224 -1.98 15.84 -12.13
N ASN A 225 -0.85 15.16 -11.96
CA ASN A 225 -0.77 13.75 -11.59
C ASN A 225 -0.18 13.52 -10.19
N LEU A 226 0.01 14.57 -9.39
CA LEU A 226 0.54 14.48 -8.02
C LEU A 226 -0.36 15.23 -7.06
N VAL A 227 -0.79 14.57 -5.98
CA VAL A 227 -1.52 15.20 -4.87
C VAL A 227 -0.71 15.02 -3.60
N VAL A 228 -0.26 16.12 -3.01
CA VAL A 228 0.47 16.12 -1.74
C VAL A 228 -0.41 16.74 -0.67
N TYR A 229 -0.59 16.02 0.44
CA TYR A 229 -1.42 16.50 1.55
C TYR A 229 -0.69 17.59 2.33
N ASP A 230 -1.45 18.57 2.82
CA ASP A 230 -0.94 19.45 3.86
C ASP A 230 -0.89 18.73 5.23
N LYS A 231 -0.36 19.41 6.26
CA LYS A 231 -0.25 18.85 7.62
C LYS A 231 -1.61 18.46 8.22
N ALA A 232 -2.67 19.22 7.94
CA ALA A 232 -4.01 18.98 8.47
C ALA A 232 -4.62 17.71 7.85
N GLN A 233 -4.55 17.60 6.52
CA GLN A 233 -4.99 16.42 5.78
C GLN A 233 -4.15 15.18 6.16
N GLY A 234 -2.85 15.37 6.32
CA GLY A 234 -1.87 14.34 6.67
C GLY A 234 -2.21 13.58 7.95
N THR A 235 -2.72 14.27 8.97
CA THR A 235 -3.06 13.65 10.26
C THR A 235 -4.05 12.50 10.10
N SER A 236 -5.02 12.62 9.19
CA SER A 236 -6.00 11.56 8.95
C SER A 236 -5.60 10.60 7.84
N ALA A 237 -4.76 11.01 6.88
CA ALA A 237 -4.55 10.31 5.61
C ALA A 237 -5.86 9.80 5.00
N SER A 238 -6.94 10.58 5.10
CA SER A 238 -8.25 10.16 4.60
C SER A 238 -8.27 10.27 3.08
N LEU A 239 -8.82 9.25 2.41
CA LEU A 239 -9.12 9.27 0.97
C LEU A 239 -10.64 9.38 0.74
N THR A 240 -11.33 10.12 1.60
CA THR A 240 -12.77 10.42 1.47
C THR A 240 -13.02 11.52 0.43
N MET A 241 -14.29 11.74 0.06
CA MET A 241 -14.65 12.78 -0.90
C MET A 241 -14.39 14.22 -0.45
N ASN A 242 -14.16 14.42 0.84
CA ASN A 242 -13.79 15.71 1.40
C ASN A 242 -12.28 15.98 1.31
N SER A 243 -11.46 14.96 1.02
CA SER A 243 -10.01 15.09 0.86
C SER A 243 -9.60 15.38 -0.58
N ALA A 244 -8.47 16.08 -0.77
CA ALA A 244 -7.92 16.32 -2.11
C ALA A 244 -7.59 15.00 -2.84
N GLY A 245 -6.98 14.05 -2.13
CA GLY A 245 -6.59 12.75 -2.69
C GLY A 245 -7.79 11.89 -3.07
N GLY A 246 -8.83 11.83 -2.23
CA GLY A 246 -10.06 11.08 -2.55
C GLY A 246 -10.77 11.62 -3.79
N ARG A 247 -10.85 12.96 -3.95
CA ARG A 247 -11.44 13.58 -5.15
C ARG A 247 -10.61 13.31 -6.41
N ALA A 248 -9.29 13.46 -6.32
CA ALA A 248 -8.40 13.19 -7.44
C ALA A 248 -8.45 11.71 -7.86
N LEU A 249 -8.46 10.80 -6.89
CA LEU A 249 -8.58 9.36 -7.11
C LEU A 249 -9.90 9.01 -7.81
N LEU A 250 -11.04 9.52 -7.31
CA LEU A 250 -12.35 9.31 -7.92
C LEU A 250 -12.36 9.80 -9.38
N LYS A 251 -11.89 11.03 -9.62
CA LYS A 251 -11.82 11.60 -10.98
C LYS A 251 -10.97 10.73 -11.91
N ARG A 252 -9.82 10.26 -11.45
CA ARG A 252 -8.93 9.39 -12.23
C ARG A 252 -9.62 8.07 -12.59
N LEU A 253 -10.26 7.43 -11.62
CA LEU A 253 -10.91 6.14 -11.81
C LEU A 253 -12.18 6.23 -12.68
N LEU A 254 -12.98 7.29 -12.54
CA LEU A 254 -14.14 7.52 -13.42
C LEU A 254 -13.71 7.64 -14.89
N ARG A 255 -12.58 8.30 -15.16
CA ARG A 255 -12.00 8.39 -16.52
C ARG A 255 -11.51 7.03 -17.02
N ALA A 256 -10.91 6.22 -16.14
CA ALA A 256 -10.41 4.89 -16.51
C ALA A 256 -11.54 3.86 -16.73
N GLY A 257 -12.71 4.07 -16.12
CA GLY A 257 -13.87 3.20 -16.24
C GLY A 257 -13.79 1.91 -15.41
N PRO A 258 -14.85 1.07 -15.43
CA PRO A 258 -14.96 -0.14 -14.61
C PRO A 258 -14.24 -1.37 -15.19
N THR A 259 -13.48 -1.24 -16.29
CA THR A 259 -12.82 -2.39 -16.93
C THR A 259 -11.57 -2.81 -16.15
N LEU A 260 -11.39 -4.13 -15.96
CA LEU A 260 -10.16 -4.72 -15.43
C LEU A 260 -9.00 -4.59 -16.42
#